data_AF-A0A961KDA3-F1
#
_entry.id   AF-A0A961KDA3-F1
#
_cell.length_a   1.000
_cell.length_b   1.000
_cell.length_c   1.000
_cell.angle_alpha   90.00
_cell.angle_beta   90.00
_cell.angle_gamma   90.00
#
_symmetry.space_group_name_H-M   'P 1'
#
loop_
_entity.id
_entity.type
_entity.pdbx_description
1 polymer ?
#
loop_
_entity_poly.entity_id
_entity_poly.type
_entity_poly.pdbx_seq_one_letter_code
_entity_poly.pdbx_strand_id
1 'polypeptide(L)' 'LTHFYAQHESIMPWLETKSNTPAKEWKQSVEDRAKLDGLYECVMCACCSTSCPSYWWNADRYLGPAALLHAYRWIIDSR' A
#
# COMPACT_ATOMS: atom_id res chain seq x y z
N LEU A 1 -6.56 -17.03 -2.26
CA LEU A 1 -6.08 -15.66 -2.00
C LEU A 1 -7.06 -14.79 -1.19
N THR A 2 -8.20 -15.32 -0.71
CA THR A 2 -9.22 -14.54 0.02
C THR A 2 -8.67 -13.76 1.21
N HIS A 3 -7.87 -14.42 2.06
CA HIS A 3 -7.24 -13.76 3.23
C HIS A 3 -6.28 -12.64 2.83
N PHE A 4 -5.44 -12.88 1.83
CA PHE A 4 -4.49 -11.89 1.30
C PHE A 4 -5.20 -10.61 0.83
N TYR A 5 -6.28 -10.75 0.08
CA TYR A 5 -7.05 -9.59 -0.37
C TYR A 5 -7.84 -8.91 0.76
N ALA A 6 -8.37 -9.68 1.73
CA ALA A 6 -9.04 -9.09 2.89
C ALA A 6 -8.06 -8.23 3.73
N GLN A 7 -6.81 -8.68 3.90
CA GLN A 7 -5.78 -7.90 4.56
C GLN A 7 -5.39 -6.66 3.77
N HIS A 8 -5.30 -6.77 2.44
CA HIS A 8 -5.06 -5.61 1.57
C HIS A 8 -6.20 -4.60 1.63
N GLU A 9 -7.45 -5.03 1.72
CA GLU A 9 -8.60 -4.14 1.90
C GLU A 9 -8.56 -3.44 3.27
N SER A 10 -8.15 -4.14 4.33
CA SER A 10 -8.11 -3.60 5.70
C SER A 10 -7.18 -2.40 5.90
N ILE A 11 -6.21 -2.20 4.99
CA ILE A 11 -5.30 -1.04 5.03
C ILE A 11 -5.83 0.17 4.27
N MET A 12 -7.05 0.08 3.72
CA MET A 12 -7.69 1.16 2.96
C MET A 12 -6.78 1.71 1.84
N PRO A 13 -6.47 0.91 0.80
CA PRO A 13 -5.42 1.21 -0.18
C PRO A 13 -5.88 2.23 -1.24
N TRP A 14 -6.43 3.36 -0.81
CA TRP A 14 -6.89 4.47 -1.64
C TRP A 14 -6.45 5.82 -1.04
N LEU A 15 -6.62 6.88 -1.81
CA LEU A 15 -6.27 8.23 -1.38
C LEU A 15 -7.29 8.75 -0.36
N GLU A 16 -6.83 9.07 0.85
CA GLU A 16 -7.64 9.74 1.88
C GLU A 16 -7.03 11.10 2.23
N THR A 17 -7.76 12.17 1.94
CA THR A 17 -7.29 13.55 2.14
C THR A 17 -8.12 14.28 3.18
N LYS A 18 -7.49 15.15 3.97
CA LYS A 18 -8.19 16.01 4.94
C LYS A 18 -8.75 17.28 4.31
N SER A 19 -8.18 17.72 3.19
CA SER A 19 -8.65 18.89 2.46
C SER A 19 -9.73 18.53 1.43
N ASN A 20 -10.55 19.51 1.07
CA ASN A 20 -11.51 19.37 -0.01
C ASN A 20 -10.81 19.03 -1.32
N THR A 21 -11.45 18.19 -2.13
CA THR A 21 -10.99 17.86 -3.48
C THR A 21 -10.79 19.14 -4.29
N PRO A 22 -9.60 19.36 -4.88
CA PRO A 22 -9.34 20.54 -5.69
C PRO A 22 -10.19 20.53 -6.97
N ALA A 23 -10.39 21.70 -7.57
CA ALA A 23 -11.13 21.83 -8.83
C ALA A 23 -10.40 21.20 -10.04
N LYS A 24 -9.09 20.91 -9.89
CA LYS A 24 -8.24 20.25 -10.89
C LYS A 24 -7.53 19.07 -10.24
N GLU A 25 -6.23 18.94 -10.47
CA GLU A 25 -5.39 17.89 -9.91
C GLU A 25 -4.80 18.24 -8.54
N TRP A 26 -4.42 17.21 -7.79
CA TRP A 26 -3.55 17.35 -6.62
C TRP A 26 -2.15 17.69 -7.09
N LYS A 27 -1.60 18.82 -6.60
CA LYS A 27 -0.22 19.20 -6.88
C LYS A 27 0.73 18.34 -6.07
N GLN A 28 1.76 17.81 -6.72
CA GLN A 28 2.82 17.02 -6.11
C GLN A 28 4.17 17.44 -6.70
N SER A 29 5.18 17.61 -5.86
CA SER A 29 6.54 17.92 -6.31
C SER A 29 7.20 16.71 -6.97
N VAL A 30 8.25 16.92 -7.77
CA VAL A 30 9.00 15.81 -8.38
C VAL A 30 9.68 14.97 -7.29
N GLU A 31 10.20 15.63 -6.27
CA GLU A 31 10.85 15.01 -5.11
C GLU A 31 9.87 14.16 -4.30
N ASP A 32 8.63 14.62 -4.11
CA ASP A 32 7.59 13.82 -3.42
C ASP A 32 7.11 12.66 -4.27
N ARG A 33 6.94 12.85 -5.59
CA ARG A 33 6.55 11.77 -6.50
C ARG A 33 7.60 10.67 -6.55
N ALA A 34 8.89 11.02 -6.58
CA ALA A 34 9.99 10.07 -6.64
C ALA A 34 10.05 9.14 -5.41
N LYS A 35 9.54 9.57 -4.25
CA LYS A 35 9.44 8.71 -3.05
C LYS A 35 8.52 7.50 -3.25
N LEU A 36 7.60 7.56 -4.22
CA LEU A 36 6.66 6.48 -4.50
C LEU A 36 7.24 5.39 -5.40
N ASP A 37 8.37 5.64 -6.07
CA ASP A 37 8.98 4.68 -6.98
C ASP A 37 9.41 3.41 -6.25
N GLY A 38 9.08 2.25 -6.82
CA GLY A 38 9.27 0.93 -6.21
C GLY A 38 8.15 0.49 -5.26
N LEU A 39 7.20 1.38 -4.90
CA LEU A 39 6.11 1.05 -3.98
C LEU A 39 4.79 0.75 -4.70
N TYR A 40 4.46 1.47 -5.77
CA TYR A 40 3.18 1.32 -6.49
C TYR A 40 3.23 0.22 -7.57
N GLU A 41 4.42 -0.27 -7.91
CA GLU A 41 4.70 -1.25 -8.95
C GLU A 41 4.38 -2.68 -8.53
N CYS A 42 3.95 -2.89 -7.27
CA CYS A 42 3.49 -4.19 -6.80
C CYS A 42 2.28 -4.68 -7.62
N VAL A 43 2.48 -5.79 -8.35
CA VAL A 43 1.45 -6.40 -9.21
C VAL A 43 0.53 -7.37 -8.47
N MET A 44 0.55 -7.37 -7.13
CA MET A 44 -0.28 -8.23 -6.28
C MET A 44 -0.16 -9.73 -6.58
N CYS A 45 1.04 -10.20 -6.94
CA CYS A 45 1.30 -11.62 -7.24
C CYS A 45 1.33 -12.54 -6.00
N ALA A 46 1.33 -11.96 -4.79
CA ALA A 46 1.45 -12.65 -3.51
C ALA A 46 2.75 -13.46 -3.26
N CYS A 47 3.73 -13.44 -4.18
CA CYS A 47 5.00 -14.15 -4.00
C CYS A 47 5.74 -13.74 -2.72
N CYS A 48 5.69 -12.47 -2.32
CA CYS A 48 6.30 -12.01 -1.08
C CYS A 48 5.66 -12.61 0.17
N SER A 49 4.33 -12.79 0.18
CA SER A 49 3.60 -13.46 1.26
C SER A 49 3.90 -14.95 1.29
N THR A 50 4.00 -15.60 0.12
CA THR A 50 4.40 -17.00 0.02
C THR A 50 5.88 -17.22 0.35
N SER A 51 6.76 -16.25 0.20
CA SER A 51 8.18 -16.40 0.55
C SER A 51 8.52 -16.05 2.00
N CYS A 52 7.60 -15.42 2.75
CA CYS A 52 7.87 -14.90 4.10
C CYS A 52 7.42 -15.89 5.20
N PRO A 53 8.34 -16.54 5.93
CA PRO A 53 7.97 -17.47 7.00
C PRO A 53 7.17 -16.84 8.13
N SER A 54 7.40 -15.55 8.42
CA SER A 54 6.63 -14.81 9.41
C SER A 54 5.16 -14.66 9.00
N TYR A 55 4.88 -14.55 7.71
CA TYR A 55 3.51 -14.57 7.20
C TYR A 55 2.90 -15.96 7.31
N TRP A 56 3.66 -17.02 7.04
CA TRP A 56 3.15 -18.39 7.18
C TRP A 56 2.69 -18.72 8.60
N TRP A 57 3.46 -18.29 9.60
CA TRP A 57 3.17 -18.61 11.00
C TRP A 57 2.23 -17.67 11.73
N ASN A 58 1.96 -16.49 11.18
CA ASN A 58 1.21 -15.45 11.90
C ASN A 58 0.34 -14.62 10.97
N ALA A 59 -0.21 -15.22 9.91
CA ALA A 59 -1.03 -14.51 8.93
C ALA A 59 -2.30 -13.90 9.53
N ASP A 60 -2.77 -14.37 10.69
CA ASP A 60 -3.92 -13.81 11.40
C ASP A 60 -3.63 -12.43 12.03
N ARG A 61 -2.35 -12.14 12.35
CA ARG A 61 -1.93 -10.86 12.95
C ARG A 61 -1.00 -10.04 12.08
N TYR A 62 -0.09 -10.69 11.37
CA TYR A 62 0.86 -10.05 10.46
C TYR A 62 0.25 -9.93 9.08
N LEU A 63 0.02 -8.69 8.64
CA LEU A 63 -0.59 -8.37 7.34
C LEU A 63 0.25 -8.78 6.13
N GLY A 64 1.55 -9.00 6.33
CA GLY A 64 2.46 -9.43 5.27
C GLY A 64 3.08 -8.30 4.47
N PRO A 65 4.07 -8.63 3.62
CA PRO A 65 4.89 -7.62 2.94
C PRO A 65 4.09 -6.75 1.96
N ALA A 66 3.17 -7.34 1.18
CA ALA A 66 2.40 -6.61 0.19
C ALA A 66 1.48 -5.55 0.83
N ALA A 67 0.72 -5.95 1.88
CA ALA A 67 -0.16 -5.02 2.58
C ALA A 67 0.64 -3.88 3.22
N LEU A 68 1.77 -4.17 3.86
CA LEU A 68 2.60 -3.13 4.47
C LEU A 68 3.25 -2.19 3.45
N LEU A 69 3.68 -2.71 2.29
CA LEU A 69 4.19 -1.90 1.18
C LEU A 69 3.12 -0.93 0.66
N HIS A 70 1.91 -1.44 0.42
CA HIS A 70 0.80 -0.60 -0.05
C HIS A 70 0.36 0.43 1.00
N ALA A 71 0.34 0.07 2.28
CA ALA A 71 0.04 1.03 3.36
C ALA A 71 1.08 2.16 3.37
N TYR A 72 2.37 1.81 3.32
CA TYR A 72 3.44 2.79 3.29
C TYR A 72 3.35 3.72 2.08
N ARG A 73 3.06 3.17 0.88
CA ARG A 73 2.82 3.94 -0.36
C ARG A 73 1.77 5.04 -0.20
N TRP A 74 0.75 4.85 0.63
CA TRP A 74 -0.27 5.88 0.89
C TRP A 74 0.14 6.83 2.01
N ILE A 75 0.81 6.33 3.07
CA ILE A 75 1.28 7.15 4.20
C ILE A 75 2.27 8.25 3.74
N ILE A 76 3.12 7.95 2.76
CA ILE A 76 4.13 8.90 2.27
C ILE A 76 3.70 9.71 1.04
N ASP A 77 2.50 9.46 0.52
CA ASP A 77 1.97 10.23 -0.59
C ASP A 77 1.63 11.63 -0.11
N SER A 78 2.13 12.66 -0.79
CA SER A 78 1.93 14.05 -0.39
C SER A 78 0.53 14.60 -0.72
N ARG A 79 -0.26 13.82 -1.45
CA ARG A 79 -1.63 14.18 -1.87
C ARG A 79 -2.59 13.89 -0.73
#